data_AF-A0A2I0PW99-F1
#
_entry.id   AF-A0A2I0PW99-F1
#
_cell.length_a   1.000
_cell.length_b   1.000
_cell.length_c   1.000
_cell.angle_alpha   90.00
_cell.angle_beta   90.00
_cell.angle_gamma   90.00
#
_symmetry.space_group_name_H-M   'P 1'
#
loop_
_entity.id
_entity.type
_entity.pdbx_description
1 polymer ?
#
loop_
_entity_poly.entity_id
_entity_poly.type
_entity_poly.pdbx_seq_one_letter_code
_entity_poly.pdbx_strand_id
1 'polypeptide(L)'
;MTEKEIPPDSASSCSTPAPAGDTSASEFSGGITLERILDETDEMNHLNQFILLYVEKCGGFTTPEAYFSQVQPVLDLLEVEIRVRYQPGMTKNDMKLVVQDWIDLEIAQLQKEK
;
A
#
# COMPACT_ATOMS: atom_id res chain seq x y z
N MET A 1 53.24 19.31 -47.60
CA MET A 1 52.25 20.39 -47.56
C MET A 1 50.93 19.83 -48.06
N THR A 2 49.85 20.32 -47.46
CA THR A 2 48.41 20.09 -47.75
C THR A 2 47.71 19.07 -46.86
N GLU A 3 46.98 19.64 -45.90
CA GLU A 3 45.94 19.10 -45.03
C GLU A 3 44.73 18.58 -45.83
N LYS A 4 44.00 17.58 -45.27
CA LYS A 4 42.53 17.53 -45.40
C LYS A 4 41.87 16.61 -44.36
N GLU A 5 41.19 17.28 -43.42
CA GLU A 5 39.88 17.02 -42.78
C GLU A 5 39.43 15.64 -42.26
N ILE A 6 38.84 15.72 -41.06
CA ILE A 6 38.12 14.72 -40.24
C ILE A 6 36.66 14.60 -40.73
N PRO A 7 35.95 13.48 -40.44
CA PRO A 7 34.70 13.64 -39.70
C PRO A 7 34.60 12.73 -38.45
N PRO A 8 33.86 13.15 -37.41
CA PRO A 8 33.83 12.50 -36.11
C PRO A 8 32.71 11.47 -36.06
N ASP A 9 33.04 10.18 -36.05
CA ASP A 9 32.06 9.16 -35.70
C ASP A 9 31.94 9.10 -34.18
N SER A 10 30.82 9.67 -33.74
CA SER A 10 30.21 9.60 -32.42
C SER A 10 30.50 8.27 -31.73
N ALA A 11 31.44 8.29 -30.79
CA ALA A 11 31.44 7.33 -29.71
C ALA A 11 30.14 7.56 -28.92
N SER A 12 29.11 6.81 -29.30
CA SER A 12 27.90 6.61 -28.51
C SER A 12 28.38 6.07 -27.16
N SER A 13 28.51 6.98 -26.19
CA SER A 13 28.52 6.64 -24.77
C SER A 13 27.26 5.82 -24.54
N CYS A 14 27.42 4.50 -24.56
CA CYS A 14 26.46 3.58 -23.97
C CYS A 14 26.56 3.80 -22.47
N SER A 15 25.98 4.90 -22.00
CA SER A 15 25.61 5.07 -20.61
C SER A 15 24.51 4.05 -20.37
N THR A 16 24.92 2.85 -19.95
CA THR A 16 24.03 1.87 -19.36
C THR A 16 23.22 2.61 -18.28
N PRO A 17 21.89 2.74 -18.41
CA PRO A 17 21.10 3.24 -17.30
C PRO A 17 21.26 2.22 -16.17
N ALA A 18 21.81 2.68 -15.04
CA ALA A 18 21.84 1.91 -13.82
C ALA A 18 20.42 1.37 -13.53
N PRO A 19 20.26 0.11 -13.10
CA PRO A 19 18.99 -0.30 -12.53
C PRO A 19 18.77 0.57 -11.28
N ALA A 20 17.89 1.56 -11.38
CA ALA A 20 17.32 2.25 -10.24
C ALA A 20 16.43 1.25 -9.50
N GLY A 21 17.10 0.36 -8.77
CA GLY A 21 16.51 -0.73 -8.01
C GLY A 21 16.92 -0.65 -6.55
N ASP A 22 17.16 0.55 -6.01
CA ASP A 22 17.08 0.74 -4.57
C ASP A 22 15.60 0.84 -4.22
N THR A 23 14.96 -0.34 -4.24
CA THR A 23 13.81 -0.59 -3.38
C THR A 23 14.38 -0.52 -1.98
N SER A 24 14.47 0.69 -1.42
CA SER A 24 14.76 0.87 -0.01
C SER A 24 13.80 -0.04 0.73
N ALA A 25 14.34 -1.11 1.30
CA ALA A 25 13.66 -1.87 2.33
C ALA A 25 13.42 -0.85 3.44
N SER A 26 12.25 -0.19 3.37
CA SER A 26 11.76 0.65 4.45
C SER A 26 11.44 -0.35 5.54
N GLU A 27 12.46 -0.71 6.31
CA GLU A 27 12.29 -1.48 7.52
C GLU A 27 11.33 -0.66 8.37
N PHE A 28 10.12 -1.19 8.59
CA PHE A 28 9.15 -0.62 9.51
C PHE A 28 9.75 -0.67 10.93
N SER A 29 10.61 0.29 11.22
CA SER A 29 11.50 0.31 12.36
C SER A 29 10.82 1.09 13.48
N GLY A 30 10.46 0.36 14.54
CA GLY A 30 9.80 0.87 15.75
C GLY A 30 8.28 0.91 15.65
N GLY A 31 7.63 0.41 16.72
CA GLY A 31 6.19 0.54 17.02
C GLY A 31 5.29 0.80 15.82
N ILE A 32 5.12 -0.21 14.96
CA ILE A 32 4.29 -0.10 13.76
C ILE A 32 2.84 0.00 14.21
N THR A 33 2.20 1.15 13.97
CA THR A 33 0.76 1.31 14.19
C THR A 33 0.02 1.10 12.87
N LEU A 34 -1.26 0.73 12.97
CA LEU A 34 -2.12 0.56 11.81
C LEU A 34 -2.19 1.84 10.97
N GLU A 35 -2.31 3.00 11.62
CA GLU A 35 -2.38 4.30 10.93
C GLU A 35 -1.12 4.55 10.11
N ARG A 36 0.06 4.29 10.69
CA ARG A 36 1.33 4.45 9.99
C ARG A 36 1.43 3.52 8.79
N ILE A 37 0.98 2.28 8.91
CA ILE A 37 0.96 1.33 7.79
C ILE A 37 0.08 1.88 6.66
N LEU A 38 -1.15 2.29 6.98
CA LEU A 38 -2.11 2.78 5.99
C LEU A 38 -1.62 4.04 5.27
N ASP A 39 -0.99 4.96 6.02
CA ASP A 39 -0.39 6.18 5.47
C ASP A 39 0.81 5.85 4.57
N GLU A 40 1.69 4.95 5.00
CA GLU A 40 2.85 4.54 4.21
C GLU A 40 2.42 3.75 2.96
N THR A 41 1.36 2.94 3.00
CA THR A 41 0.91 2.14 1.85
C THR A 41 -0.06 2.87 0.92
N ASP A 42 -0.52 4.07 1.30
CA ASP A 42 -1.57 4.85 0.61
C ASP A 42 -2.90 4.06 0.49
N GLU A 43 -3.23 3.28 1.53
CA GLU A 43 -4.43 2.42 1.55
C GLU A 43 -5.58 3.01 2.39
N MET A 44 -5.40 4.20 2.97
CA MET A 44 -6.45 4.87 3.76
C MET A 44 -7.75 5.06 2.99
N ASN A 45 -7.67 5.45 1.71
CA ASN A 45 -8.87 5.63 0.87
C ASN A 45 -9.57 4.29 0.57
N HIS A 46 -8.82 3.20 0.46
CA HIS A 46 -9.36 1.88 0.21
C HIS A 46 -10.09 1.35 1.46
N LEU A 47 -9.47 1.52 2.63
CA LEU A 47 -10.10 1.22 3.91
C LEU A 47 -11.38 2.03 4.13
N ASN A 48 -11.39 3.31 3.77
CA ASN A 48 -12.59 4.15 3.86
C ASN A 48 -13.75 3.61 3.01
N GLN A 49 -13.48 3.12 1.80
CA GLN A 49 -14.52 2.52 0.94
C GLN A 49 -15.13 1.28 1.60
N PHE A 50 -14.28 0.41 2.16
CA PHE A 50 -14.74 -0.75 2.90
C PHE A 50 -15.57 -0.37 4.13
N ILE A 51 -15.11 0.57 4.95
CA ILE A 51 -15.84 1.04 6.13
C ILE A 51 -17.22 1.58 5.73
N LEU A 52 -17.31 2.38 4.66
CA LEU A 52 -18.59 2.90 4.18
C LEU A 52 -19.56 1.78 3.79
N LEU A 53 -19.09 0.76 3.06
CA LEU A 53 -19.90 -0.41 2.70
C LEU A 53 -20.33 -1.22 3.92
N TYR A 54 -19.42 -1.42 4.88
CA TYR A 54 -19.70 -2.14 6.12
C TYR A 54 -20.78 -1.42 6.95
N VAL A 55 -20.63 -0.10 7.13
CA VAL A 55 -21.59 0.73 7.85
C VAL A 55 -22.96 0.75 7.15
N GLU A 56 -22.99 0.87 5.81
CA GLU A 56 -24.24 0.78 5.05
C GLU A 56 -24.95 -0.55 5.29
N LYS A 57 -24.20 -1.66 5.28
CA LYS A 57 -24.73 -3.00 5.56
C LYS A 57 -25.24 -3.14 6.99
N CYS A 58 -24.58 -2.50 7.96
CA CYS A 58 -25.04 -2.45 9.36
C CYS A 58 -26.28 -1.56 9.58
N GLY A 59 -26.80 -0.91 8.53
CA GLY A 59 -27.96 -0.02 8.62
C GLY A 59 -27.63 1.42 9.01
N GLY A 60 -26.35 1.80 8.92
CA GLY A 60 -25.84 3.12 9.28
C GLY A 60 -25.58 3.30 10.77
N PHE A 61 -25.39 4.56 11.16
CA PHE A 61 -25.17 4.97 12.55
C PHE A 61 -25.89 6.29 12.84
N THR A 62 -26.17 6.55 14.11
CA THR A 62 -26.89 7.76 14.56
C THR A 62 -26.05 8.68 15.42
N THR A 63 -24.94 8.19 15.99
CA THR A 63 -24.00 8.98 16.78
C THR A 63 -22.56 8.60 16.44
N PRO A 64 -21.58 9.49 16.69
CA PRO A 64 -20.17 9.17 16.53
C PRO A 64 -19.73 7.95 17.35
N GLU A 65 -20.23 7.79 18.57
CA GLU A 65 -19.89 6.65 19.43
C GLU A 65 -20.38 5.33 18.83
N ALA A 66 -21.57 5.33 18.23
CA ALA A 66 -22.10 4.18 17.52
C ALA A 66 -21.25 3.83 16.29
N TYR A 67 -20.81 4.85 15.53
CA TYR A 67 -19.87 4.66 14.43
C TYR A 67 -18.56 4.01 14.90
N PHE A 68 -17.91 4.57 15.92
CA PHE A 68 -16.66 4.01 16.45
C PHE A 68 -16.86 2.59 16.99
N SER A 69 -17.95 2.31 17.68
CA SER A 69 -18.24 0.97 18.20
C SER A 69 -18.43 -0.06 17.08
N GLN A 70 -18.92 0.37 15.91
CA GLN A 70 -19.07 -0.50 14.72
C GLN A 70 -17.76 -0.66 13.95
N VAL A 71 -16.98 0.41 13.79
CA VAL A 71 -15.76 0.43 12.97
C VAL A 71 -14.53 -0.09 13.71
N GLN A 72 -14.44 0.11 15.03
CA GLN A 72 -13.28 -0.32 15.82
C GLN A 72 -12.97 -1.82 15.64
N PRO A 73 -13.93 -2.76 15.71
CA PRO A 73 -13.66 -4.18 15.49
C PRO A 73 -13.08 -4.49 14.11
N VAL A 74 -13.44 -3.70 13.10
CA VAL A 74 -12.94 -3.83 11.73
C VAL A 74 -11.47 -3.42 11.66
N LEU A 75 -11.12 -2.30 12.28
CA LEU A 75 -9.73 -1.83 12.37
C LEU A 75 -8.85 -2.79 13.18
N ASP A 76 -9.37 -3.29 14.31
CA ASP A 76 -8.68 -4.27 15.14
C ASP A 76 -8.39 -5.57 14.36
N LEU A 77 -9.35 -6.03 13.52
CA LEU A 77 -9.18 -7.23 12.70
C LEU A 77 -8.12 -7.04 11.61
N LEU A 78 -8.12 -5.88 10.93
CA LEU A 78 -7.09 -5.54 9.95
C LEU A 78 -5.69 -5.50 10.61
N GLU A 79 -5.59 -4.88 11.79
CA GLU A 79 -4.32 -4.85 12.53
C GLU A 79 -3.83 -6.26 12.87
N VAL A 80 -4.73 -7.14 13.33
CA VAL A 80 -4.40 -8.55 13.59
C VAL A 80 -3.93 -9.23 12.32
N GLU A 81 -4.61 -9.05 11.19
CA GLU A 81 -4.22 -9.68 9.92
C GLU A 81 -2.82 -9.24 9.49
N ILE A 82 -2.53 -7.93 9.56
CA ILE A 82 -1.22 -7.40 9.24
C ILE A 82 -0.16 -8.01 10.16
N ARG A 83 -0.41 -8.08 11.48
CA ARG A 83 0.53 -8.69 12.43
C ARG A 83 0.76 -10.18 12.17
N VAL A 84 -0.27 -10.91 11.73
CA VAL A 84 -0.16 -12.34 11.38
C VAL A 84 0.66 -12.53 10.11
N ARG A 85 0.48 -11.68 9.09
CA ARG A 85 1.17 -11.81 7.80
C ARG A 85 2.53 -11.11 7.76
N TYR A 86 2.81 -10.20 8.67
CA TYR A 86 4.06 -9.46 8.72
C TYR A 86 5.26 -10.40 8.81
N GLN A 87 6.22 -10.18 7.94
CA GLN A 87 7.52 -10.85 7.97
C GLN A 87 8.64 -9.82 8.05
N PRO A 88 9.69 -10.06 8.86
CA PRO A 88 10.88 -9.21 8.85
C PRO A 88 11.45 -9.07 7.44
N GLY A 89 11.73 -7.83 7.02
CA GLY A 89 12.23 -7.54 5.67
C GLY A 89 11.16 -7.40 4.59
N MET A 90 9.85 -7.45 4.93
CA MET A 90 8.80 -7.05 4.00
C MET A 90 9.02 -5.63 3.50
N THR A 91 8.91 -5.45 2.19
CA THR A 91 8.94 -4.12 1.59
C THR A 91 7.62 -3.40 1.82
N LYS A 92 7.61 -2.08 1.62
CA LYS A 92 6.36 -1.30 1.59
C LYS A 92 5.34 -1.85 0.59
N ASN A 93 5.80 -2.35 -0.56
CA ASN A 93 4.90 -2.92 -1.57
C ASN A 93 4.28 -4.24 -1.11
N ASP A 94 5.06 -5.10 -0.44
CA ASP A 94 4.52 -6.34 0.13
C ASP A 94 3.47 -6.01 1.19
N MET A 95 3.73 -4.99 2.02
CA MET A 95 2.79 -4.56 3.05
C MET A 95 1.50 -3.99 2.43
N LYS A 96 1.64 -3.18 1.38
CA LYS A 96 0.51 -2.68 0.60
C LYS A 96 -0.34 -3.83 0.07
N LEU A 97 0.26 -4.87 -0.52
CA LEU A 97 -0.47 -6.03 -1.01
C LEU A 97 -1.21 -6.77 0.11
N VAL A 98 -0.59 -6.94 1.28
CA VAL A 98 -1.25 -7.58 2.43
C VAL A 98 -2.52 -6.82 2.84
N VAL A 99 -2.42 -5.49 2.96
CA VAL A 99 -3.55 -4.62 3.31
C VAL A 99 -4.61 -4.66 2.22
N GLN A 100 -4.20 -4.46 0.96
CA GLN A 100 -5.10 -4.39 -0.18
C GLN A 100 -5.86 -5.70 -0.38
N ASP A 101 -5.17 -6.85 -0.37
CA ASP A 101 -5.79 -8.17 -0.55
C ASP A 101 -6.84 -8.43 0.52
N TRP A 102 -6.56 -8.05 1.77
CA TRP A 102 -7.53 -8.22 2.85
C TRP A 102 -8.77 -7.34 2.63
N ILE A 103 -8.59 -6.05 2.32
CA ILE A 103 -9.71 -5.12 2.08
C ILE A 103 -10.55 -5.59 0.88
N ASP A 104 -9.90 -6.00 -0.22
CA ASP A 104 -10.57 -6.50 -1.43
C ASP A 104 -11.40 -7.74 -1.12
N LEU A 105 -10.88 -8.67 -0.32
CA LEU A 105 -11.60 -9.87 0.11
C LEU A 105 -12.82 -9.52 0.97
N GLU A 106 -12.70 -8.59 1.90
CA GLU A 106 -13.81 -8.16 2.75
C GLU A 106 -14.89 -7.45 1.92
N ILE A 107 -14.52 -6.53 1.03
CA ILE A 107 -15.46 -5.88 0.10
C ILE A 107 -16.18 -6.92 -0.75
N ALA A 108 -15.47 -7.88 -1.32
CA ALA A 108 -16.06 -8.92 -2.15
C ALA A 108 -17.04 -9.81 -1.36
N GLN A 109 -16.76 -10.10 -0.09
CA GLN A 109 -17.68 -10.81 0.79
C GLN A 109 -18.94 -9.99 1.06
N LEU A 110 -18.80 -8.71 1.41
CA LEU A 110 -19.94 -7.82 1.65
C LEU A 110 -20.86 -7.70 0.43
N GLN A 111 -20.29 -7.63 -0.78
CA GLN A 111 -21.06 -7.52 -2.02
C GLN A 111 -21.80 -8.80 -2.40
N LYS A 112 -21.27 -9.98 -2.03
CA LYS A 112 -21.94 -11.28 -2.29
C LYS A 112 -23.15 -11.53 -1.40
N GLU A 113 -23.19 -10.89 -0.24
CA GLU A 113 -24.28 -11.05 0.74
C GLU A 113 -25.45 -10.07 0.52
N LYS A 114 -25.41 -9.28 -0.56
CA LYS A 114 -26.45 -8.32 -0.96
C LYS A 114 -27.45 -8.96 -1.93
#